data_AF-A0A965R972-F1
#
_entry.id   AF-A0A965R972-F1
#
_cell.length_a   1.000
_cell.length_b   1.000
_cell.length_c   1.000
_cell.angle_alpha   90.00
_cell.angle_beta   90.00
_cell.angle_gamma   90.00
#
_symmetry.space_group_name_H-M   'P 1'
#
loop_
_entity.id
_entity.type
_entity.pdbx_description
1 polymer ?
#
loop_
_entity_poly.entity_id
_entity_poly.type
_entity_poly.pdbx_seq_one_letter_code
_entity_poly.pdbx_strand_id
1 'polypeptide(L)'
;LNERVVLGLFTWNDYSFQTQANSEVDVEFSKWNNAADSFLLTYSVQPVWFSNPAPYPERTRHVAMQVSKLKNVCTHVMYWSPDIIKWDSYEGPTTSGAKIATWSYDKNNITRTKIEGNRTSNPVVIPAPEDSTHARMNLWLLNGLGPSNNKEVEVIIKSFNYIPL
;
A
#
# COMPACT_ATOMS: atom_id res chain seq x y z
N LEU A 1 -4.50 12.76 8.89
CA LEU A 1 -3.51 11.93 9.61
C LEU A 1 -2.32 12.80 10.00
N ASN A 2 -1.73 12.59 11.19
CA ASN A 2 -0.47 13.24 11.58
C ASN A 2 0.67 12.74 10.67
N GLU A 3 1.70 13.56 10.44
CA GLU A 3 2.81 13.24 9.53
C GLU A 3 3.71 12.10 10.01
N ARG A 4 3.63 11.73 11.29
CA ARG A 4 4.39 10.62 11.89
C ARG A 4 3.59 9.34 12.03
N VAL A 5 2.39 9.26 11.46
CA VAL A 5 1.56 8.06 11.52
C VAL A 5 1.46 7.43 10.13
N VAL A 6 1.49 6.11 10.11
CA VAL A 6 1.32 5.30 8.91
C VAL A 6 0.20 4.29 9.17
N LEU A 7 -0.80 4.30 8.31
CA LEU A 7 -1.79 3.22 8.20
C LEU A 7 -1.41 2.37 6.98
N GLY A 8 -1.12 1.09 7.20
CA GLY A 8 -0.91 0.13 6.12
C GLY A 8 -2.11 -0.81 5.99
N LEU A 9 -2.64 -0.93 4.78
CA LEU A 9 -3.60 -1.96 4.37
C LEU A 9 -2.96 -2.74 3.22
N PHE A 10 -2.57 -3.98 3.45
CA PHE A 10 -1.64 -4.67 2.54
C PHE A 10 -1.85 -6.17 2.53
N THR A 11 -1.30 -6.86 1.54
CA THR A 11 -1.14 -8.31 1.58
C THR A 11 0.24 -8.70 2.07
N TRP A 12 0.38 -9.86 2.69
CA TRP A 12 1.69 -10.42 3.04
C TRP A 12 1.60 -11.93 3.14
N ASN A 13 2.67 -12.60 2.70
CA ASN A 13 2.86 -14.02 2.84
C ASN A 13 4.15 -14.31 3.63
N ASP A 14 4.03 -15.20 4.61
CA ASP A 14 5.10 -15.49 5.57
C ASP A 14 6.25 -16.31 4.99
N TYR A 15 6.02 -17.01 3.88
CA TYR A 15 6.95 -18.01 3.34
C TYR A 15 7.38 -17.72 1.90
N SER A 16 6.67 -16.86 1.17
CA SER A 16 6.93 -16.58 -0.26
C SER A 16 8.04 -15.56 -0.52
N PHE A 17 8.95 -15.29 0.44
CA PHE A 17 10.07 -14.37 0.20
C PHE A 17 10.86 -14.75 -1.06
N GLN A 18 11.22 -16.03 -1.19
CA GLN A 18 12.07 -16.46 -2.30
C GLN A 18 11.33 -16.44 -3.64
N THR A 19 10.05 -16.83 -3.67
CA THR A 19 9.28 -17.04 -4.91
C THR A 19 8.54 -15.78 -5.35
N GLN A 20 7.96 -15.03 -4.41
CA GLN A 20 7.02 -13.93 -4.68
C GLN A 20 7.33 -12.67 -3.87
N ALA A 21 8.54 -12.53 -3.32
CA ALA A 21 8.92 -11.35 -2.53
C ALA A 21 7.93 -11.02 -1.40
N ASN A 22 7.38 -12.05 -0.74
CA ASN A 22 6.32 -11.98 0.29
C ASN A 22 4.92 -11.61 -0.21
N SER A 23 4.67 -11.61 -1.52
CA SER A 23 3.32 -11.40 -2.07
C SER A 23 2.65 -10.11 -1.56
N GLU A 24 3.45 -9.05 -1.42
CA GLU A 24 3.04 -7.81 -0.76
C GLU A 24 2.64 -6.73 -1.77
N VAL A 25 1.43 -6.23 -1.55
CA VAL A 25 0.76 -5.23 -2.35
C VAL A 25 0.06 -4.28 -1.38
N ASP A 26 0.31 -2.98 -1.52
CA ASP A 26 0.10 -2.00 -0.46
C ASP A 26 -0.93 -0.93 -0.84
N VAL A 27 -1.71 -0.54 0.16
CA VAL A 27 -2.48 0.70 0.25
C VAL A 27 -2.09 1.38 1.56
N GLU A 28 -1.27 2.41 1.48
CA GLU A 28 -0.72 3.10 2.64
C GLU A 28 -1.23 4.54 2.74
N PHE A 29 -1.45 5.00 3.97
CA PHE A 29 -1.76 6.39 4.27
C PHE A 29 -0.69 6.94 5.19
N SER A 30 0.12 7.86 4.67
CA SER A 30 1.10 8.59 5.46
C SER A 30 1.50 9.89 4.77
N LYS A 31 1.98 10.84 5.56
CA LYS A 31 2.71 11.99 5.04
C LYS A 31 4.23 11.82 5.11
N TRP A 32 4.72 10.67 5.60
CA TRP A 32 6.14 10.35 5.65
C TRP A 32 7.01 11.45 6.27
N ASN A 33 6.61 11.96 7.44
CA ASN A 33 7.23 13.06 8.17
C ASN A 33 7.21 14.44 7.45
N ASN A 34 6.48 14.59 6.35
CA ASN A 34 6.28 15.85 5.65
C ASN A 34 4.91 16.46 6.00
N ALA A 35 4.86 17.33 7.01
CA ALA A 35 3.60 17.95 7.45
C ALA A 35 2.86 18.72 6.33
N ALA A 36 3.60 19.26 5.37
CA ALA A 36 3.06 20.01 4.22
C ALA A 36 2.51 19.11 3.12
N ASP A 37 2.66 17.79 3.21
CA ASP A 37 2.12 16.89 2.20
C ASP A 37 0.59 16.99 2.13
N SER A 38 0.10 17.23 0.92
CA SER A 38 -1.32 17.39 0.59
C SER A 38 -1.94 16.08 0.10
N PHE A 39 -1.10 15.07 -0.12
CA PHE A 39 -1.46 13.72 -0.44
C PHE A 39 -1.12 12.83 0.76
N LEU A 40 -1.79 11.69 0.84
CA LEU A 40 -1.64 10.72 1.92
C LEU A 40 -1.54 9.30 1.38
N LEU A 41 -2.29 9.04 0.31
CA LEU A 41 -2.47 7.73 -0.25
C LEU A 41 -1.28 7.35 -1.13
N THR A 42 -0.65 6.25 -0.78
CA THR A 42 0.39 5.59 -1.56
C THR A 42 -0.09 4.20 -1.92
N TYR A 43 0.04 3.83 -3.18
CA TYR A 43 -0.11 2.46 -3.63
C TYR A 43 1.24 1.90 -4.00
N SER A 44 1.51 0.66 -3.61
CA SER A 44 2.79 0.05 -3.93
C SER A 44 2.67 -1.44 -4.24
N VAL A 45 3.62 -1.93 -5.02
CA VAL A 45 3.82 -3.37 -5.27
C VAL A 45 5.26 -3.71 -4.92
N GLN A 46 5.46 -4.56 -3.93
CA GLN A 46 6.81 -5.00 -3.58
C GLN A 46 7.43 -5.77 -4.75
N PRO A 47 8.75 -5.64 -4.97
CA PRO A 47 9.75 -5.00 -4.10
C PRO A 47 9.93 -3.48 -4.34
N VAL A 48 9.66 -2.59 -3.35
CA VAL A 48 9.59 -1.12 -3.56
C VAL A 48 10.90 -0.34 -3.37
N TRP A 49 11.72 -0.68 -2.37
CA TRP A 49 12.88 0.13 -1.97
C TRP A 49 13.90 -0.72 -1.18
N PHE A 50 15.14 -0.82 -1.68
CA PHE A 50 16.23 -1.56 -1.01
C PHE A 50 17.54 -0.77 -1.09
N SER A 51 18.44 -1.15 -2.00
CA SER A 51 19.80 -0.60 -2.14
C SER A 51 19.87 0.79 -2.77
N ASN A 52 18.73 1.44 -3.00
CA ASN A 52 18.64 2.73 -3.69
C ASN A 52 18.38 3.86 -2.69
N PRO A 53 18.66 5.12 -3.05
CA PRO A 53 18.36 6.26 -2.18
C PRO A 53 16.86 6.58 -2.09
N ALA A 54 16.03 6.02 -2.98
CA ALA A 54 14.59 6.24 -3.03
C ALA A 54 13.84 4.99 -3.56
N PRO A 55 12.52 4.89 -3.32
CA PRO A 55 11.68 3.86 -3.93
C PRO A 55 11.72 3.88 -5.46
N TYR A 56 11.50 2.71 -6.06
CA TYR A 56 11.35 2.56 -7.51
C TYR A 56 10.09 3.28 -8.01
N PRO A 57 10.20 4.32 -8.88
CA PRO A 57 9.04 5.12 -9.31
C PRO A 57 7.95 4.32 -10.02
N GLU A 58 8.29 3.18 -10.63
CA GLU A 58 7.34 2.31 -11.28
C GLU A 58 6.57 1.42 -10.30
N ARG A 59 7.06 1.23 -9.07
CA ARG A 59 6.47 0.32 -8.07
C ARG A 59 5.71 0.99 -6.95
N THR A 60 5.81 2.31 -6.84
CA THR A 60 5.07 3.07 -5.86
C THR A 60 4.49 4.32 -6.50
N ARG A 61 3.27 4.67 -6.11
CA ARG A 61 2.57 5.84 -6.58
C ARG A 61 1.95 6.57 -5.40
N HIS A 62 2.49 7.74 -5.10
CA HIS A 62 1.81 8.70 -4.25
C HIS A 62 0.68 9.34 -5.06
N VAL A 63 -0.55 8.87 -4.85
CA VAL A 63 -1.70 9.25 -5.69
C VAL A 63 -2.28 10.56 -5.21
N ALA A 64 -2.60 11.43 -6.16
CA ALA A 64 -3.28 12.69 -5.89
C ALA A 64 -4.70 12.42 -5.36
N MET A 65 -4.81 12.33 -4.04
CA MET A 65 -6.07 12.26 -3.32
C MET A 65 -6.01 13.29 -2.19
N GLN A 66 -6.89 14.28 -2.25
CA GLN A 66 -6.89 15.34 -1.24
C GLN A 66 -7.17 14.76 0.15
N VAL A 67 -6.38 15.15 1.14
CA VAL A 67 -6.59 14.76 2.56
C VAL A 67 -8.00 15.03 3.05
N SER A 68 -8.68 16.04 2.51
CA SER A 68 -10.08 16.37 2.83
C SER A 68 -11.05 15.21 2.56
N LYS A 69 -10.76 14.34 1.58
CA LYS A 69 -11.61 13.19 1.25
C LYS A 69 -11.64 12.13 2.35
N LEU A 70 -10.53 11.96 3.08
CA LEU A 70 -10.42 11.03 4.22
C LEU A 70 -11.13 11.52 5.49
N LYS A 71 -11.69 12.73 5.48
CA LYS A 71 -12.58 13.17 6.58
C LYS A 71 -13.94 12.46 6.54
N ASN A 72 -14.27 11.83 5.41
CA ASN A 72 -15.46 11.03 5.22
C ASN A 72 -15.08 9.56 5.01
N VAL A 73 -16.08 8.68 5.07
CA VAL A 73 -15.89 7.26 4.71
C VAL A 73 -15.47 7.17 3.25
N CYS A 74 -14.50 6.30 2.99
CA CYS A 74 -14.00 5.96 1.66
C CYS A 74 -13.85 4.44 1.53
N THR A 75 -13.86 3.97 0.28
CA THR A 75 -13.69 2.56 -0.09
C THR A 75 -12.44 2.44 -0.94
N HIS A 76 -11.52 1.56 -0.54
CA HIS A 76 -10.29 1.25 -1.28
C HIS A 76 -10.36 -0.18 -1.80
N VAL A 77 -10.16 -0.36 -3.10
CA VAL A 77 -10.24 -1.64 -3.79
C VAL A 77 -8.92 -1.94 -4.44
N MET A 78 -8.45 -3.18 -4.25
CA MET A 78 -7.31 -3.74 -4.94
C MET A 78 -7.79 -4.93 -5.78
N TYR A 79 -7.70 -4.80 -7.09
CA TYR A 79 -7.84 -5.90 -8.04
C TYR A 79 -6.46 -6.48 -8.28
N TRP A 80 -6.30 -7.79 -8.12
CA TRP A 80 -5.01 -8.45 -8.24
C TRP A 80 -5.14 -9.73 -9.05
N SER A 81 -4.50 -9.74 -10.22
CA SER A 81 -4.45 -10.87 -11.14
C SER A 81 -3.00 -11.10 -11.59
N PRO A 82 -2.70 -12.21 -12.29
CA PRO A 82 -1.36 -12.43 -12.85
C PRO A 82 -0.89 -11.36 -13.85
N ASP A 83 -1.81 -10.65 -14.51
CA ASP A 83 -1.49 -9.67 -15.56
C ASP A 83 -1.48 -8.22 -15.06
N ILE A 84 -2.26 -7.91 -14.02
CA ILE A 84 -2.45 -6.55 -13.53
C ILE A 84 -2.81 -6.52 -12.05
N ILE A 85 -2.20 -5.56 -11.34
CA ILE A 85 -2.72 -5.01 -10.08
C ILE A 85 -3.32 -3.65 -10.37
N LYS A 86 -4.56 -3.42 -9.93
CA LYS A 86 -5.24 -2.13 -10.06
C LYS A 86 -5.81 -1.71 -8.72
N TRP A 87 -5.56 -0.46 -8.36
CA TRP A 87 -6.18 0.18 -7.23
C TRP A 87 -7.22 1.18 -7.71
N ASP A 88 -8.36 1.18 -7.04
CA ASP A 88 -9.38 2.22 -7.18
C ASP A 88 -9.84 2.64 -5.78
N SER A 89 -9.97 3.95 -5.55
CA SER A 89 -10.60 4.49 -4.34
C SER A 89 -11.85 5.27 -4.69
N TYR A 90 -12.86 5.17 -3.82
CA TYR A 90 -14.16 5.79 -3.98
C TYR A 90 -14.57 6.55 -2.72
N GLU A 91 -15.33 7.63 -2.90
CA GLU A 91 -16.07 8.25 -1.79
C GLU A 91 -17.19 7.33 -1.31
N GLY A 92 -17.47 7.33 -0.01
CA GLY A 92 -18.53 6.55 0.58
C GLY A 92 -18.16 5.10 0.89
N PRO A 93 -19.12 4.32 1.43
CA PRO A 93 -18.89 2.97 1.94
C PRO A 93 -18.89 1.87 0.86
N THR A 94 -19.04 2.24 -0.42
CA THR A 94 -19.13 1.31 -1.55
C THR A 94 -18.38 1.86 -2.77
N THR A 95 -18.27 1.04 -3.81
CA THR A 95 -17.70 1.43 -5.11
C THR A 95 -18.63 2.26 -5.99
N SER A 96 -19.84 2.62 -5.51
CA SER A 96 -20.80 3.42 -6.26
C SER A 96 -20.58 4.94 -6.12
N GLY A 97 -19.74 5.38 -5.19
CA GLY A 97 -19.41 6.80 -5.04
C GLY A 97 -18.41 7.30 -6.08
N ALA A 98 -18.08 8.59 -6.01
CA ALA A 98 -17.13 9.21 -6.92
C ALA A 98 -15.73 8.59 -6.76
N LYS A 99 -15.08 8.22 -7.88
CA LYS A 99 -13.70 7.74 -7.87
C LYS A 99 -12.75 8.91 -7.52
N ILE A 100 -11.91 8.71 -6.52
CA ILE A 100 -11.00 9.75 -5.98
C ILE A 100 -9.51 9.42 -6.15
N ALA A 101 -9.19 8.17 -6.46
CA ALA A 101 -7.82 7.75 -6.76
C ALA A 101 -7.85 6.49 -7.63
N THR A 102 -6.86 6.35 -8.50
CA THR A 102 -6.65 5.13 -9.29
C THR A 102 -5.19 5.00 -9.69
N TRP A 103 -4.71 3.76 -9.76
CA TRP A 103 -3.43 3.42 -10.35
C TRP A 103 -3.46 1.97 -10.81
N SER A 104 -2.61 1.63 -11.77
CA SER A 104 -2.46 0.27 -12.26
C SER A 104 -1.00 -0.04 -12.51
N TYR A 105 -0.63 -1.28 -12.21
CA TYR A 105 0.67 -1.87 -12.44
C TYR A 105 0.49 -3.19 -13.19
N ASP A 106 0.94 -3.24 -14.44
CA ASP A 106 0.80 -4.40 -15.32
C ASP A 106 2.12 -5.19 -15.46
N LYS A 107 2.04 -6.33 -16.12
CA LYS A 107 3.20 -7.20 -16.40
C LYS A 107 4.30 -6.60 -17.30
N ASN A 108 4.06 -5.43 -17.91
CA ASN A 108 5.06 -4.76 -18.75
C ASN A 108 6.01 -3.87 -17.93
N ASN A 109 5.75 -3.73 -16.63
CA ASN A 109 6.62 -2.99 -15.72
C ASN A 109 7.95 -3.72 -15.45
N ILE A 110 8.87 -3.00 -14.82
CA ILE A 110 10.24 -3.47 -14.59
C ILE A 110 10.26 -4.60 -13.54
N THR A 111 10.84 -5.73 -13.90
CA THR A 111 11.17 -6.83 -12.98
C THR A 111 12.14 -6.36 -11.91
N ARG A 112 11.85 -6.65 -10.63
CA ARG A 112 12.74 -6.34 -9.50
C ARG A 112 12.95 -7.57 -8.63
N THR A 113 13.95 -7.48 -7.77
CA THR A 113 14.31 -8.50 -6.79
C THR A 113 14.27 -7.88 -5.41
N LYS A 114 13.68 -8.58 -4.43
CA LYS A 114 13.67 -8.17 -3.02
C LYS A 114 15.01 -8.54 -2.39
N ILE A 115 15.59 -7.60 -1.65
CA ILE A 115 16.85 -7.78 -0.92
C ILE A 115 16.58 -7.47 0.55
N GLU A 116 16.83 -8.42 1.45
CA GLU A 116 16.63 -8.23 2.87
C GLU A 116 17.77 -8.90 3.65
N GLY A 117 18.64 -8.09 4.26
CA GLY A 117 19.90 -8.57 4.80
C GLY A 117 20.72 -9.31 3.72
N ASN A 118 21.05 -10.57 3.98
CA ASN A 118 21.79 -11.44 3.05
C ASN A 118 20.89 -12.24 2.10
N ARG A 119 19.56 -12.03 2.12
CA ARG A 119 18.60 -12.79 1.31
C ARG A 119 18.26 -12.03 0.03
N THR A 120 18.09 -12.77 -1.06
CA THR A 120 17.74 -12.24 -2.39
C THR A 120 16.63 -13.11 -2.99
N SER A 121 15.49 -12.52 -3.35
CA SER A 121 14.37 -13.26 -3.95
C SER A 121 14.64 -13.62 -5.42
N ASN A 122 13.75 -14.43 -6.01
CA ASN A 122 13.64 -14.51 -7.45
C ASN A 122 13.18 -13.15 -8.01
N PRO A 123 13.55 -12.81 -9.26
CA PRO A 123 13.01 -11.64 -9.95
C PRO A 123 11.50 -11.77 -10.13
N VAL A 124 10.76 -10.71 -9.83
CA VAL A 124 9.29 -10.68 -9.90
C VAL A 124 8.83 -9.36 -10.50
N VAL A 125 7.82 -9.40 -11.37
CA VAL A 125 7.13 -8.19 -11.86
C VAL A 125 5.92 -7.95 -10.96
N ILE A 126 4.88 -8.76 -11.14
CA ILE A 126 3.71 -8.85 -10.26
C ILE A 126 3.91 -10.06 -9.36
N PRO A 127 4.03 -9.87 -8.03
CA PRO A 127 4.04 -11.01 -7.13
C PRO A 127 2.67 -11.68 -7.13
N ALA A 128 2.65 -13.01 -7.03
CA ALA A 128 1.43 -13.80 -6.97
C ALA A 128 1.07 -14.14 -5.52
N PRO A 129 -0.23 -14.29 -5.18
CA PRO A 129 -0.62 -14.88 -3.92
C PRO A 129 -0.26 -16.37 -3.89
N GLU A 130 0.06 -16.87 -2.71
CA GLU A 130 0.23 -18.30 -2.40
C GLU A 130 -0.66 -18.66 -1.19
N ASP A 131 -0.59 -19.91 -0.72
CA ASP A 131 -1.46 -20.46 0.34
C ASP A 131 -1.46 -19.68 1.66
N SER A 132 -0.33 -19.04 2.01
CA SER A 132 -0.15 -18.22 3.20
C SER A 132 -0.28 -16.71 2.95
N THR A 133 -0.85 -16.28 1.81
CA THR A 133 -1.05 -14.85 1.53
C THR A 133 -2.30 -14.34 2.27
N HIS A 134 -2.09 -13.36 3.15
CA HIS A 134 -3.15 -12.79 3.97
C HIS A 134 -3.27 -11.29 3.75
N ALA A 135 -4.50 -10.77 3.85
CA ALA A 135 -4.68 -9.34 4.07
C ALA A 135 -4.27 -8.99 5.51
N ARG A 136 -3.52 -7.90 5.66
CA ARG A 136 -3.01 -7.38 6.93
C ARG A 136 -3.32 -5.89 7.03
N MET A 137 -3.44 -5.43 8.26
CA MET A 137 -3.68 -4.03 8.58
C MET A 137 -2.80 -3.65 9.77
N ASN A 138 -2.20 -2.46 9.73
CA ASN A 138 -1.45 -1.92 10.86
C ASN A 138 -1.62 -0.40 10.99
N LEU A 139 -1.40 0.10 12.20
CA LEU A 139 -1.29 1.52 12.49
C LEU A 139 -0.04 1.70 13.34
N TRP A 140 0.95 2.43 12.83
CA TRP A 140 2.26 2.52 13.48
C TRP A 140 2.86 3.93 13.42
N LEU A 141 3.85 4.14 14.29
CA LEU A 141 4.54 5.41 14.47
C LEU A 141 5.84 5.44 13.68
N LEU A 142 5.96 6.40 12.77
CA LEU A 142 7.14 6.60 11.96
C LEU A 142 8.35 6.90 12.85
N ASN A 143 9.40 6.08 12.73
CA ASN A 143 10.60 6.13 13.59
C ASN A 143 10.33 5.97 15.09
N GLY A 144 9.19 5.38 15.49
CA GLY A 144 8.79 5.25 16.90
C GLY A 144 8.42 6.59 17.56
N LEU A 145 8.31 7.67 16.78
CA LEU A 145 7.99 9.00 17.29
C LEU A 145 6.47 9.18 17.37
N GLY A 146 5.98 9.59 18.54
CA GLY A 146 4.58 9.93 18.72
C GLY A 146 4.12 11.07 17.78
N PRO A 147 2.80 11.20 17.55
CA PRO A 147 2.23 12.28 16.74
C PRO A 147 2.77 13.64 17.18
N SER A 148 3.22 14.46 16.24
CA SER A 148 3.88 15.75 16.52
C SER A 148 3.01 16.76 17.26
N ASN A 149 1.69 16.57 17.22
CA ASN A 149 0.71 17.40 17.91
C ASN A 149 0.29 16.84 19.28
N ASN A 150 0.93 15.76 19.76
CA ASN A 150 0.64 15.07 21.02
C ASN A 150 -0.83 14.64 21.17
N LYS A 151 -1.52 14.36 20.06
CA LYS A 151 -2.89 13.85 20.06
C LYS A 151 -2.94 12.38 19.67
N GLU A 152 -3.93 11.68 20.22
CA GLU A 152 -4.26 10.33 19.78
C GLU A 152 -4.68 10.31 18.31
N VAL A 153 -4.42 9.18 17.65
CA VAL A 153 -4.80 8.94 16.27
C VAL A 153 -5.57 7.63 16.21
N GLU A 154 -6.76 7.69 15.62
CA GLU A 154 -7.67 6.55 15.42
C GLU A 154 -7.93 6.35 13.92
N VAL A 155 -8.11 5.09 13.54
CA VAL A 155 -8.61 4.67 12.22
C VAL A 155 -9.76 3.70 12.44
N ILE A 156 -10.89 3.93 11.77
CA ILE A 156 -12.07 3.06 11.84
C ILE A 156 -12.19 2.28 10.53
N ILE A 157 -12.00 0.97 10.58
CA ILE A 157 -12.28 0.05 9.46
C ILE A 157 -13.70 -0.50 9.62
N LYS A 158 -14.62 -0.07 8.76
CA LYS A 158 -16.04 -0.47 8.86
C LYS A 158 -16.31 -1.89 8.35
N SER A 159 -15.56 -2.31 7.34
CA SER A 159 -15.72 -3.62 6.70
C SER A 159 -14.49 -3.98 5.88
N PHE A 160 -14.24 -5.28 5.76
CA PHE A 160 -13.27 -5.85 4.83
C PHE A 160 -13.97 -6.97 4.05
N ASN A 161 -13.71 -7.08 2.76
CA ASN A 161 -14.23 -8.16 1.94
C ASN A 161 -13.15 -8.66 0.98
N TYR A 162 -13.11 -9.97 0.78
CA TYR A 162 -12.26 -10.64 -0.19
C TYR A 162 -13.13 -11.43 -1.16
N ILE A 163 -12.95 -11.18 -2.45
CA ILE A 163 -13.67 -11.86 -3.53
C ILE A 163 -12.61 -12.48 -4.45
N PRO A 164 -12.51 -13.82 -4.52
CA PRO A 164 -11.66 -14.49 -5.51
C PRO A 164 -12.04 -14.06 -6.94
N LEU A 165 -11.04 -13.91 -7.80
CA LEU A 165 -11.24 -13.64 -9.24
C LEU A 165 -11.48 -14.93 -10.03
#